data_AF-A0AAW3ATH5-F1
#
_entry.id   AF-A0AAW3ATH5-F1
#
_cell.length_a   1.000
_cell.length_b   1.000
_cell.length_c   1.000
_cell.angle_alpha   90.00
_cell.angle_beta   90.00
_cell.angle_gamma   90.00
#
_symmetry.space_group_name_H-M   'P 1'
#
loop_
_entity.id
_entity.type
_entity.pdbx_description
1 polymer ?
#
loop_
_entity_poly.entity_id
_entity_poly.type
_entity_poly.pdbx_seq_one_letter_code
_entity_poly.pdbx_strand_id
1 'polypeptide(L)'
;MSEIKYENAQPTYSGNTVVKCFKDNGNGLLFRIVNDEEHKWAFYNDTTNYNMVVKVAFGKDSKVEPIGNTTMQRDEESGEFKCELEIAPMVTEMFIEGEPNGFKISFEANPIPKA
;
A
#
# COMPACT_ATOMS: atom_id res chain seq x y z
N MET A 1 -16.31 -9.01 10.40
CA MET A 1 -15.18 -8.17 9.97
C MET A 1 -14.11 -8.28 11.03
N SER A 2 -12.89 -8.65 10.68
CA SER A 2 -11.81 -8.73 11.66
C SER A 2 -11.45 -7.33 12.14
N GLU A 3 -11.49 -7.12 13.46
CA GLU A 3 -11.08 -5.85 14.07
C GLU A 3 -9.62 -5.56 13.74
N ILE A 4 -9.33 -4.38 13.17
CA ILE A 4 -7.97 -3.91 12.91
C ILE A 4 -7.39 -3.39 14.22
N LYS A 5 -6.21 -3.88 14.60
CA LYS A 5 -5.46 -3.42 15.78
C LYS A 5 -4.02 -3.13 15.37
N TYR A 6 -3.60 -1.89 15.56
CA TYR A 6 -2.23 -1.46 15.37
C TYR A 6 -1.43 -1.65 16.67
N GLU A 7 -0.16 -2.01 16.57
CA GLU A 7 0.70 -2.36 17.70
C GLU A 7 1.72 -1.28 18.04
N ASN A 8 2.20 -0.50 17.06
CA ASN A 8 3.31 0.43 17.27
C ASN A 8 2.88 1.89 17.19
N ALA A 9 2.19 2.29 16.11
CA ALA A 9 1.63 3.63 16.00
C ALA A 9 0.24 3.60 15.36
N GLN A 10 -0.26 4.76 14.92
CA GLN A 10 -1.54 4.88 14.21
C GLN A 10 -1.27 5.43 12.80
N PRO A 11 -2.06 5.03 11.80
CA PRO A 11 -1.96 5.64 10.49
C PRO A 11 -2.33 7.14 10.54
N THR A 12 -1.66 7.96 9.75
CA THR A 12 -1.95 9.40 9.63
C THR A 12 -3.04 9.70 8.60
N TYR A 13 -3.50 8.67 7.87
CA TYR A 13 -4.60 8.73 6.93
C TYR A 13 -5.66 7.69 7.27
N SER A 14 -6.94 8.03 7.09
CA SER A 14 -8.07 7.15 7.35
C SER A 14 -8.89 6.92 6.09
N GLY A 15 -9.47 5.74 5.97
CA GLY A 15 -10.38 5.39 4.89
C GLY A 15 -11.51 4.48 5.37
N ASN A 16 -12.52 4.28 4.54
CA ASN A 16 -13.69 3.47 4.85
C ASN A 16 -13.38 1.95 4.81
N THR A 17 -12.28 1.55 4.16
CA THR A 17 -11.85 0.15 4.12
C THR A 17 -10.38 0.01 4.51
N VAL A 18 -10.08 -0.88 5.45
CA VAL A 18 -8.71 -1.22 5.87
C VAL A 18 -8.48 -2.73 5.75
N VAL A 19 -7.39 -3.13 5.08
CA VAL A 19 -7.05 -4.54 4.82
C VAL A 19 -5.64 -4.85 5.32
N LYS A 20 -5.49 -5.95 6.05
CA LYS A 20 -4.18 -6.51 6.43
C LYS A 20 -3.50 -7.12 5.21
N CYS A 21 -2.29 -6.67 4.88
CA CYS A 21 -1.53 -7.18 3.75
C CYS A 21 -0.86 -8.53 4.05
N PHE A 22 -0.36 -8.73 5.28
CA PHE A 22 0.19 -10.01 5.74
C PHE A 22 -0.76 -10.69 6.74
N LYS A 23 -1.79 -11.37 6.21
CA LYS A 23 -2.92 -11.89 7.01
C LYS A 23 -2.51 -12.90 8.09
N ASP A 24 -1.45 -13.67 7.85
CA ASP A 24 -1.00 -14.76 8.71
C ASP A 24 0.19 -14.37 9.60
N ASN A 25 0.57 -13.08 9.62
CA ASN A 25 1.74 -12.59 10.35
C ASN A 25 1.37 -11.48 11.34
N GLY A 26 1.55 -11.76 12.64
CA GLY A 26 1.37 -10.77 13.71
C GLY A 26 0.00 -10.08 13.63
N ASN A 27 0.02 -8.75 13.72
CA ASN A 27 -1.19 -7.94 13.59
C ASN A 27 -1.64 -7.66 12.14
N GLY A 28 -0.83 -8.04 11.14
CA GLY A 28 -1.01 -7.69 9.73
C GLY A 28 0.21 -7.03 9.09
N LEU A 29 1.14 -6.49 9.90
CA LEU A 29 2.39 -5.78 9.58
C LEU A 29 2.27 -4.53 8.71
N LEU A 30 1.54 -4.63 7.60
CA LEU A 30 1.28 -3.58 6.63
C LEU A 30 -0.24 -3.54 6.39
N PHE A 31 -0.79 -2.35 6.33
CA PHE A 31 -2.23 -2.13 6.17
C PHE A 31 -2.50 -1.29 4.93
N ARG A 32 -3.33 -1.80 4.02
CA ARG A 32 -3.88 -1.02 2.91
C ARG A 32 -5.12 -0.29 3.39
N ILE A 33 -5.12 1.03 3.20
CA ILE A 33 -6.21 1.92 3.56
C ILE A 33 -6.81 2.44 2.25
N VAL A 34 -8.10 2.23 2.06
CA VAL A 34 -8.86 2.70 0.90
C VAL A 34 -9.90 3.68 1.39
N ASN A 35 -9.93 4.85 0.76
CA ASN A 35 -10.96 5.85 0.92
C ASN A 35 -11.73 5.97 -0.41
N ASP A 36 -12.93 5.41 -0.45
CA ASP A 36 -13.78 5.41 -1.64
C ASP A 36 -14.39 6.79 -1.95
N GLU A 37 -14.50 7.69 -0.96
CA GLU A 37 -15.00 9.06 -1.18
C GLU A 37 -13.95 9.94 -1.87
N GLU A 38 -12.68 9.79 -1.48
CA GLU A 38 -11.56 10.49 -2.10
C GLU A 38 -10.96 9.73 -3.30
N HIS A 39 -11.41 8.50 -3.54
CA HIS A 39 -10.81 7.57 -4.50
C HIS A 39 -9.30 7.38 -4.27
N LYS A 40 -8.87 7.28 -3.01
CA LYS A 40 -7.44 7.20 -2.65
C LYS A 40 -7.08 5.93 -1.94
N TRP A 41 -5.88 5.46 -2.26
CA TRP A 41 -5.24 4.36 -1.55
C TRP A 41 -4.00 4.88 -0.83
N ALA A 42 -3.82 4.39 0.38
CA ALA A 42 -2.63 4.61 1.19
C ALA A 42 -2.20 3.29 1.83
N PHE A 43 -0.95 3.26 2.29
CA PHE A 43 -0.42 2.13 3.04
C PHE A 43 0.22 2.61 4.33
N TYR A 44 -0.01 1.85 5.39
CA TYR A 44 0.59 2.09 6.70
C TYR A 44 1.44 0.89 7.12
N ASN A 45 2.74 1.13 7.30
CA ASN A 45 3.68 0.15 7.81
C ASN A 45 3.72 0.24 9.34
N ASP A 46 3.16 -0.75 10.03
CA ASP A 46 3.12 -0.77 11.50
C ASP A 46 4.33 -1.51 12.09
N THR A 47 5.32 -1.87 11.29
CA THR A 47 6.55 -2.48 11.83
C THR A 47 7.52 -1.42 12.32
N THR A 48 8.56 -1.83 13.07
CA THR A 48 9.65 -0.97 13.55
C THR A 48 11.00 -1.34 12.93
N ASN A 49 11.07 -2.48 12.25
CA ASN A 49 12.31 -3.12 11.82
C ASN A 49 12.29 -3.60 10.36
N TYR A 50 11.27 -3.24 9.58
CA TYR A 50 11.20 -3.52 8.15
C TYR A 50 10.81 -2.27 7.35
N ASN A 51 11.52 -2.04 6.25
CA ASN A 51 10.98 -1.24 5.15
C ASN A 51 10.07 -2.13 4.32
N MET A 52 8.83 -1.68 4.10
CA MET A 52 7.86 -2.40 3.29
C MET A 52 7.92 -1.86 1.87
N VAL A 53 7.98 -2.76 0.89
CA VAL A 53 7.85 -2.38 -0.52
C VAL A 53 6.54 -2.95 -1.05
N VAL A 54 5.72 -2.07 -1.60
CA VAL A 54 4.44 -2.40 -2.23
C VAL A 54 4.60 -2.29 -3.73
N LYS A 55 4.26 -3.35 -4.46
CA LYS A 55 4.24 -3.36 -5.92
C LYS A 55 2.83 -3.73 -6.37
N VAL A 56 2.23 -2.89 -7.21
CA VAL A 56 0.89 -3.11 -7.76
C VAL A 56 0.92 -2.95 -9.28
N ALA A 57 0.42 -3.95 -10.00
CA ALA A 57 0.15 -3.84 -11.41
C ALA A 57 -1.37 -3.66 -11.60
N PHE A 58 -1.79 -2.46 -11.98
CA PHE A 58 -3.17 -2.12 -12.30
C PHE A 58 -3.47 -2.46 -13.76
N GLY A 59 -4.68 -2.96 -14.03
CA GLY A 59 -5.11 -3.28 -15.39
C GLY A 59 -5.07 -2.06 -16.32
N LYS A 60 -4.87 -2.30 -17.62
CA LYS A 60 -4.73 -1.27 -18.65
C LYS A 60 -5.90 -0.26 -18.75
N ASP A 61 -7.07 -0.65 -18.28
CA ASP A 61 -8.31 0.15 -18.29
C ASP A 61 -8.52 0.89 -16.96
N SER A 62 -7.54 0.87 -16.06
CA SER A 62 -7.57 1.62 -14.80
C SER A 62 -7.35 3.10 -15.06
N LYS A 63 -7.97 3.95 -14.25
CA LYS A 63 -7.77 5.41 -14.26
C LYS A 63 -7.12 5.79 -12.95
N VAL A 64 -5.80 5.61 -12.85
CA VAL A 64 -5.06 5.82 -11.61
C VAL A 64 -3.85 6.71 -11.85
N GLU A 65 -3.57 7.56 -10.88
CA GLU A 65 -2.40 8.43 -10.86
C GLU A 65 -1.61 8.21 -9.57
N PRO A 66 -0.26 8.22 -9.61
CA PRO A 66 0.57 8.04 -8.42
C PRO A 66 0.51 9.28 -7.52
N ILE A 67 0.50 9.07 -6.21
CA ILE A 67 0.58 10.13 -5.21
C ILE A 67 1.87 9.99 -4.40
N GLY A 68 2.47 11.13 -4.05
CA GLY A 68 3.57 11.20 -3.10
C GLY A 68 4.83 10.54 -3.63
N ASN A 69 5.36 9.58 -2.87
CA ASN A 69 6.58 8.85 -3.20
C ASN A 69 6.36 7.66 -4.14
N THR A 70 5.13 7.45 -4.62
CA THR A 70 4.81 6.34 -5.51
C THR A 70 5.40 6.56 -6.90
N THR A 71 6.14 5.59 -7.38
CA THR A 71 6.60 5.54 -8.77
C THR A 71 5.58 4.79 -9.61
N MET A 72 5.32 5.25 -10.84
CA MET A 72 4.43 4.57 -11.79
C MET A 72 5.09 4.48 -13.16
N GLN A 73 5.00 3.30 -13.77
CA GLN A 73 5.44 3.04 -15.14
C GLN A 73 4.36 2.26 -15.89
N ARG A 74 4.11 2.61 -17.14
CA ARG A 74 3.21 1.84 -17.99
C ARG A 74 4.00 0.78 -18.72
N ASP A 75 3.56 -0.46 -18.62
CA ASP A 75 4.13 -1.57 -19.35
C ASP A 75 3.72 -1.49 -20.83
N GLU A 76 4.68 -1.45 -21.75
CA GLU A 76 4.41 -1.24 -23.18
C GLU A 76 3.72 -2.43 -23.85
N GLU A 77 3.92 -3.65 -23.33
CA GLU A 77 3.38 -4.89 -23.92
C GLU A 77 1.96 -5.17 -23.45
N SER A 78 1.73 -5.14 -22.14
CA SER A 78 0.43 -5.44 -21.51
C SER A 78 -0.47 -4.22 -21.37
N GLY A 79 0.11 -3.01 -21.36
CA GLY A 79 -0.58 -1.77 -21.06
C GLY A 79 -0.90 -1.56 -19.57
N GLU A 80 -0.49 -2.48 -18.68
CA GLU A 80 -0.69 -2.39 -17.23
C GLU A 80 0.09 -1.20 -16.62
N PHE A 81 -0.45 -0.58 -15.58
CA PHE A 81 0.24 0.46 -14.81
C PHE A 81 0.93 -0.19 -13.61
N LYS A 82 2.26 -0.24 -13.63
CA LYS A 82 3.10 -0.79 -12.56
C LYS A 82 3.48 0.33 -11.60
N CYS A 83 2.94 0.27 -10.39
CA CYS A 83 3.23 1.20 -9.30
C CYS A 83 4.09 0.54 -8.23
N GLU A 84 5.06 1.28 -7.71
CA GLU A 84 5.94 0.82 -6.63
C GLU A 84 6.13 1.92 -5.58
N LEU A 85 6.08 1.53 -4.30
CA LEU A 85 6.20 2.42 -3.15
C LEU A 85 6.98 1.71 -2.03
N GLU A 86 8.02 2.38 -1.52
CA GLU A 86 8.73 1.99 -0.30
C GLU A 86 8.19 2.78 0.90
N ILE A 87 8.00 2.10 2.04
CA ILE A 87 7.35 2.64 3.23
C ILE A 87 8.20 2.33 4.44
N ALA A 88 8.75 3.37 5.06
CA ALA A 88 9.54 3.27 6.27
C ALA A 88 8.71 2.77 7.47
N PRO A 89 9.35 2.28 8.55
CA PRO A 89 8.64 1.78 9.74
C PRO A 89 7.80 2.87 10.40
N MET A 90 6.58 2.52 10.84
CA MET A 90 5.59 3.41 11.46
C MET A 90 5.12 4.59 10.59
N VAL A 91 5.37 4.56 9.28
CA VAL A 91 4.98 5.63 8.35
C VAL A 91 3.73 5.24 7.56
N THR A 92 2.89 6.25 7.27
CA THR A 92 1.82 6.16 6.29
C THR A 92 2.24 6.89 5.02
N GLU A 93 2.13 6.22 3.88
CA GLU A 93 2.43 6.80 2.57
C GLU A 93 1.20 6.69 1.67
N MET A 94 0.94 7.74 0.90
CA MET A 94 -0.09 7.74 -0.13
C MET A 94 0.40 6.94 -1.33
N PHE A 95 -0.53 6.23 -1.99
CA PHE A 95 -0.18 5.34 -3.10
C PHE A 95 -0.69 5.87 -4.43
N ILE A 96 -2.00 5.81 -4.64
CA ILE A 96 -2.64 6.26 -5.88
C ILE A 96 -3.94 6.97 -5.58
N GLU A 97 -4.38 7.81 -6.53
CA GLU A 97 -5.76 8.27 -6.64
C GLU A 97 -6.42 7.76 -7.91
N GLY A 98 -7.73 7.59 -7.86
CA GLY A 98 -8.57 7.20 -8.98
C GLY A 98 -9.23 5.83 -8.83
N GLU A 99 -9.51 5.19 -9.96
CA GLU A 99 -10.34 3.99 -10.07
C GLU A 99 -9.53 2.81 -10.64
N PRO A 100 -9.00 1.94 -9.78
CA PRO A 100 -8.40 0.67 -10.18
C PRO A 100 -9.41 -0.26 -10.89
N ASN A 101 -9.07 -0.74 -12.09
CA ASN A 101 -9.85 -1.76 -12.81
C ASN A 101 -9.06 -3.07 -12.90
N GLY A 102 -9.16 -3.88 -11.84
CA GLY A 102 -8.37 -5.09 -11.66
C GLY A 102 -6.91 -4.78 -11.30
N PHE A 103 -6.33 -5.55 -10.38
CA PHE A 103 -4.94 -5.36 -9.97
C PHE A 103 -4.31 -6.65 -9.45
N LYS A 104 -2.99 -6.75 -9.61
CA LYS A 104 -2.14 -7.74 -8.93
C LYS A 104 -1.27 -6.97 -7.93
N ILE A 105 -1.19 -7.47 -6.70
CA ILE A 105 -0.43 -6.82 -5.63
C ILE A 105 0.54 -7.81 -4.99
N SER A 106 1.75 -7.35 -4.73
CA SER A 106 2.78 -8.08 -3.99
C SER A 106 3.44 -7.18 -2.97
N PHE A 107 3.94 -7.79 -1.90
CA PHE A 107 4.57 -7.11 -0.78
C PHE A 107 5.93 -7.74 -0.50
N GLU A 108 6.91 -6.91 -0.22
CA GLU A 108 8.25 -7.32 0.25
C GLU A 108 8.52 -6.63 1.59
N ALA A 109 9.12 -7.38 2.53
CA ALA A 109 9.51 -6.86 3.83
C ALA A 109 11.03 -6.93 3.94
N ASN A 110 11.69 -5.78 3.83
CA ASN A 110 13.14 -5.66 3.82
C ASN A 110 13.63 -5.28 5.22
N PRO A 111 14.41 -6.14 5.91
CA PRO A 111 14.92 -5.82 7.24
C PRO A 111 15.78 -4.55 7.22
N ILE A 112 15.55 -3.64 8.17
CA ILE A 112 16.46 -2.52 8.40
C ILE A 112 17.49 -2.89 9.48
N PRO A 113 18.76 -2.45 9.35
CA PRO A 113 19.74 -2.62 10.41
C PRO A 113 19.23 -1.99 11.70
N LYS A 114 19.38 -2.70 12.82
CA LYS A 114 19.19 -2.08 14.14
C LYS A 114 20.30 -1.05 14.32
N ALA A 115 19.91 0.21 14.54
CA ALA A 115 20.83 1.26 14.96
C ALA A 115 21.43 0.95 16.34
#